data_AF-A0A9X2B4R4-F1
#
_entry.id   AF-A0A9X2B4R4-F1
#
_cell.length_a   1.000
_cell.length_b   1.000
_cell.length_c   1.000
_cell.angle_alpha   90.00
_cell.angle_beta   90.00
_cell.angle_gamma   90.00
#
_symmetry.space_group_name_H-M   'P 1'
#
loop_
_entity.id
_entity.type
_entity.pdbx_description
1 polymer ?
#
loop_
_entity_poly.entity_id
_entity_poly.type
_entity_poly.pdbx_seq_one_letter_code
_entity_poly.pdbx_strand_id
1 'polypeptide(L)'
;MKKSIVLMLSLMLVLTACGSKEKETAAPAESKPATTQESPKETPKKSDTEKMETAETKEFSFSYPASWKAYDLSQLNQPAIKAAYVDSAPKGGFADNVNVTMDGTTTTAKETADLTNSQYESGAVGDTMKDYKKISYTDTPNNTGVLVGEYTQGQSGVQAILTQYIVPTGSQTYSLSITYSKDSYNNGGKEMAQKMIDSFKLSGTAAATEPEKASTDGAAVTANPGTGEVTFADVMVKLVPTITENDGEMTEKTYNYIVAHSDLFPALTPESKKTAMSLVDANITTRHLFKNVTPYLDKMVQVTGSVVEVYEEETEIGTLAAIHVLDNNGKSVLGWYMNSTGDILEGDDVTMYGLPTSIFSFDNGGGTTNALLMSVSTVQKVQ
;
A
#
# COMPACT_ATOMS: atom_id res chain seq x y z
N MET A 1 8.78 -1.35 -18.73
CA MET A 1 7.49 -1.27 -18.02
C MET A 1 7.78 -0.96 -16.56
N LYS A 2 7.17 0.08 -15.99
CA LYS A 2 7.47 0.57 -14.65
C LYS A 2 6.75 -0.31 -13.63
N LYS A 3 7.51 -1.08 -12.84
CA LYS A 3 7.02 -1.89 -11.71
C LYS A 3 6.30 -0.96 -10.72
N SER A 4 4.97 -1.06 -10.63
CA SER A 4 4.17 -0.24 -9.69
C SER A 4 4.16 -0.92 -8.33
N ILE A 5 4.96 -0.37 -7.42
CA ILE A 5 5.15 -0.79 -6.03
C ILE A 5 4.26 0.06 -5.12
N VAL A 6 3.68 -0.61 -4.11
CA VAL A 6 3.06 0.04 -2.94
C VAL A 6 4.04 1.06 -2.42
N LEU A 7 3.67 2.34 -2.51
CA LEU A 7 4.47 3.45 -2.04
C LEU A 7 4.92 3.13 -0.61
N MET A 8 6.22 2.92 -0.40
CA MET A 8 6.74 2.64 0.92
C MET A 8 6.54 3.92 1.72
N LEU A 9 5.45 4.01 2.49
CA LEU A 9 4.95 5.28 3.02
C LEU A 9 5.61 5.56 4.36
N SER A 10 6.57 6.48 4.39
CA SER A 10 6.98 7.07 5.65
C SER A 10 5.87 7.98 6.17
N LEU A 11 5.41 7.73 7.38
CA LEU A 11 4.41 8.53 8.04
C LEU A 11 4.91 9.98 8.27
N MET A 12 4.30 10.95 7.58
CA MET A 12 4.67 12.37 7.67
C MET A 12 3.72 13.10 8.62
N LEU A 13 4.05 13.16 9.92
CA LEU A 13 3.21 13.83 10.91
C LEU A 13 3.74 15.21 11.25
N VAL A 14 2.84 16.19 11.21
CA VAL A 14 3.05 17.53 11.76
C VAL A 14 2.19 17.63 13.01
N LEU A 15 2.83 17.62 14.18
CA LEU A 15 2.19 18.13 15.38
C LEU A 15 2.40 19.64 15.39
N THR A 16 1.38 20.39 15.00
CA THR A 16 1.35 21.83 15.27
C THR A 16 1.34 22.00 16.79
N ALA A 17 2.41 22.56 17.35
CA ALA A 17 2.49 22.95 18.75
C ALA A 17 1.45 24.06 19.03
N CYS A 18 0.19 23.70 19.19
CA CYS A 18 -0.85 24.60 19.70
C CYS A 18 -0.72 24.66 21.22
N GLY A 19 0.29 25.39 21.69
CA GLY A 19 0.35 25.88 23.05
C GLY A 19 -0.68 26.99 23.23
N SER A 20 -1.78 26.67 23.89
CA SER A 20 -2.75 27.59 24.47
C SER A 20 -2.03 28.71 25.25
N LYS A 21 -2.02 29.93 24.70
CA LYS A 21 -1.82 31.13 25.50
C LYS A 21 -3.18 31.74 25.79
N GLU A 22 -3.61 31.54 27.03
CA GLU A 22 -4.60 32.40 27.65
C GLU A 22 -4.22 33.88 27.49
N LYS A 23 -5.28 34.65 27.35
CA LYS A 23 -5.33 36.06 27.06
C LYS A 23 -4.92 36.82 28.32
N GLU A 24 -3.79 37.52 28.29
CA GLU A 24 -3.51 38.60 29.25
C GLU A 24 -3.12 39.88 28.51
N THR A 25 -3.63 40.97 29.03
CA THR A 25 -3.93 42.25 28.36
C THR A 25 -2.70 43.15 28.24
N ALA A 26 -2.67 43.99 27.19
CA ALA A 26 -1.56 44.84 26.73
C ALA A 26 -1.20 46.06 27.60
N ALA A 27 0.06 46.52 27.49
CA ALA A 27 0.49 47.93 27.33
C ALA A 27 2.02 48.06 27.04
N PRO A 28 2.55 49.17 26.48
CA PRO A 28 3.53 49.13 25.38
C PRO A 28 4.97 49.65 25.66
N ALA A 29 5.86 49.25 24.72
CA ALA A 29 7.04 49.92 24.13
C ALA A 29 8.21 50.41 25.01
N GLU A 30 9.42 49.88 24.74
CA GLU A 30 10.65 50.68 24.55
C GLU A 30 11.77 49.89 23.85
N SER A 31 12.66 50.61 23.16
CA SER A 31 13.58 50.15 22.12
C SER A 31 15.06 50.11 22.55
N LYS A 32 15.74 49.00 22.20
CA LYS A 32 17.21 48.78 22.00
C LYS A 32 18.16 48.91 23.23
N PRO A 33 19.40 48.34 23.19
CA PRO A 33 20.09 47.63 22.11
C PRO A 33 20.62 46.22 22.46
N ALA A 34 21.09 45.54 21.41
CA ALA A 34 21.77 44.25 21.43
C ALA A 34 22.91 44.16 22.46
N THR A 35 22.87 43.10 23.28
CA THR A 35 24.01 42.65 24.06
C THR A 35 24.27 41.20 23.71
N THR A 36 25.43 40.96 23.12
CA THR A 36 26.02 39.65 22.85
C THR A 36 26.22 38.94 24.19
N GLN A 37 25.40 37.91 24.47
CA GLN A 37 25.67 36.96 25.54
C GLN A 37 26.12 35.65 24.91
N GLU A 38 27.43 35.38 25.00
CA GLU A 38 27.98 34.03 24.86
C GLU A 38 27.20 33.09 25.76
N SER A 39 26.50 32.13 25.15
CA SER A 39 25.95 31.00 25.89
C SER A 39 27.12 30.11 26.35
N PRO A 40 27.08 29.60 27.59
CA PRO A 40 28.11 28.71 28.10
C PRO A 40 28.24 27.49 27.20
N LYS A 41 29.48 27.15 26.86
CA LYS A 41 29.87 25.92 26.18
C LYS A 41 29.49 24.74 27.08
N GLU A 42 28.29 24.21 26.93
CA GLU A 42 27.89 22.97 27.58
C GLU A 42 28.81 21.86 27.06
N THR A 43 29.59 21.33 27.99
CA THR A 43 30.36 20.11 27.82
C THR A 43 29.36 18.97 27.67
N PRO A 44 29.53 18.04 26.71
CA PRO A 44 28.53 17.00 26.44
C PRO A 44 28.33 16.16 27.70
N LYS A 45 27.16 16.32 28.31
CA LYS A 45 26.74 15.53 29.46
C LYS A 45 26.51 14.11 28.96
N LYS A 46 27.13 13.15 29.66
CA LYS A 46 26.94 11.71 29.49
C LYS A 46 25.47 11.39 29.17
N SER A 47 25.28 10.65 28.08
CA SER A 47 24.03 10.01 27.64
C SER A 47 23.24 9.49 28.84
N ASP A 48 22.15 10.18 29.19
CA ASP A 48 20.98 9.48 29.70
C ASP A 48 20.57 8.54 28.58
N THR A 49 20.62 7.24 28.85
CA THR A 49 20.17 6.23 27.89
C THR A 49 18.67 6.42 27.76
N GLU A 50 18.23 7.05 26.68
CA GLU A 50 16.82 7.29 26.42
C GLU A 50 16.07 5.94 26.53
N LYS A 51 15.08 5.91 27.42
CA LYS A 51 14.35 4.70 27.78
C LYS A 51 13.55 4.24 26.56
N MET A 52 13.64 2.95 26.23
CA MET A 52 12.89 2.34 25.13
C MET A 52 11.66 1.59 25.67
N GLU A 53 10.58 1.60 24.90
CA GLU A 53 9.43 0.70 25.02
C GLU A 53 9.40 -0.27 23.83
N THR A 54 8.67 -1.37 23.97
CA THR A 54 8.53 -2.38 22.90
C THR A 54 7.11 -2.40 22.39
N ALA A 55 6.97 -2.21 21.08
CA ALA A 55 5.76 -2.52 20.34
C ALA A 55 5.77 -4.01 20.04
N GLU A 56 4.70 -4.71 20.40
CA GLU A 56 4.54 -6.14 20.14
C GLU A 56 3.19 -6.40 19.49
N THR A 57 3.22 -7.08 18.35
CA THR A 57 2.05 -7.55 17.61
C THR A 57 2.17 -9.06 17.40
N LYS A 58 1.14 -9.67 16.80
CA LYS A 58 1.21 -11.09 16.42
C LYS A 58 2.27 -11.38 15.35
N GLU A 59 2.65 -10.38 14.56
CA GLU A 59 3.49 -10.54 13.36
C GLU A 59 4.93 -10.07 13.57
N PHE A 60 5.12 -9.03 14.38
CA PHE A 60 6.43 -8.45 14.65
C PHE A 60 6.50 -7.79 16.02
N SER A 61 7.72 -7.56 16.47
CA SER A 61 8.03 -6.70 17.61
C SER A 61 9.19 -5.77 17.27
N PHE A 62 9.20 -4.56 17.81
CA PHE A 62 10.36 -3.66 17.76
C PHE A 62 10.33 -2.69 18.94
N SER A 63 11.48 -2.11 19.27
CA SER A 63 11.61 -1.11 20.31
C SER A 63 11.59 0.29 19.72
N TYR A 64 10.98 1.24 20.44
CA TYR A 64 10.90 2.66 20.10
C TYR A 64 11.11 3.53 21.36
N PRO A 65 11.45 4.83 21.24
CA PRO A 65 11.62 5.69 22.41
C PRO A 65 10.34 5.78 23.26
N ALA A 66 10.43 5.56 24.57
CA ALA A 66 9.28 5.52 25.47
C ALA A 66 8.51 6.87 25.57
N SER A 67 9.14 7.96 25.14
CA SER A 67 8.54 9.29 25.02
C SER A 67 7.57 9.41 23.82
N TRP A 68 7.68 8.52 22.83
CA TRP A 68 6.85 8.54 21.64
C TRP A 68 5.47 7.93 21.91
N LYS A 69 4.46 8.42 21.19
CA LYS A 69 3.08 7.97 21.32
C LYS A 69 2.68 7.18 20.10
N ALA A 70 1.93 6.10 20.32
CA ALA A 70 1.27 5.37 19.25
C ALA A 70 0.35 6.33 18.49
N TYR A 71 0.45 6.30 17.16
CA TYR A 71 -0.43 7.06 16.29
C TYR A 71 -1.71 6.27 16.02
N ASP A 72 -2.85 6.96 15.96
CA ASP A 72 -4.12 6.34 15.61
C ASP A 72 -4.14 6.02 14.11
N LEU A 73 -3.94 4.74 13.79
CA LEU A 73 -3.91 4.25 12.41
C LEU A 73 -5.24 4.43 11.69
N SER A 74 -6.37 4.56 12.39
CA SER A 74 -7.66 4.85 11.73
C SER A 74 -7.70 6.23 11.08
N GLN A 75 -6.81 7.13 11.48
CA GLN A 75 -6.60 8.44 10.84
C GLN A 75 -5.76 8.33 9.56
N LEU A 76 -5.14 7.17 9.32
CA LEU A 76 -4.32 6.89 8.15
C LEU A 76 -5.17 6.04 7.21
N ASN A 77 -5.56 6.60 6.05
CA ASN A 77 -6.20 5.83 4.99
C ASN A 77 -5.15 4.93 4.25
N GLN A 78 -4.39 4.15 5.01
CA GLN A 78 -3.20 3.42 4.57
C GLN A 78 -3.12 2.05 5.26
N PRO A 79 -3.80 1.02 4.74
CA PRO A 79 -3.89 -0.31 5.38
C PRO A 79 -2.56 -1.06 5.42
N ALA A 80 -1.57 -0.63 4.63
CA ALA A 80 -0.20 -1.16 4.66
C ALA A 80 0.54 -0.80 5.95
N ILE A 81 0.18 0.30 6.64
CA ILE A 81 0.80 0.70 7.91
C ILE A 81 0.23 -0.16 9.04
N LYS A 82 1.09 -0.95 9.68
CA LYS A 82 0.73 -1.90 10.75
C LYS A 82 1.02 -1.37 12.15
N ALA A 83 1.96 -0.43 12.26
CA ALA A 83 2.25 0.27 13.51
C ALA A 83 2.85 1.64 13.19
N ALA A 84 2.62 2.61 14.08
CA ALA A 84 3.16 3.94 13.95
C ALA A 84 3.34 4.58 15.33
N TYR A 85 4.48 5.23 15.54
CA TYR A 85 4.80 5.95 16.77
C TYR A 85 5.48 7.28 16.42
N VAL A 86 5.15 8.32 17.16
CA VAL A 86 5.58 9.70 16.88
C VAL A 86 6.05 10.40 18.15
N ASP A 87 7.09 11.20 18.04
CA ASP A 87 7.50 12.12 19.09
C ASP A 87 6.37 13.11 19.40
N SER A 88 5.88 13.05 20.63
CA SER A 88 4.77 13.89 21.09
C SER A 88 5.19 15.29 21.51
N ALA A 89 6.50 15.56 21.63
CA ALA A 89 7.05 16.84 22.05
C ALA A 89 8.21 17.29 21.13
N PRO A 90 7.98 17.44 19.81
CA PRO A 90 9.05 17.78 18.89
C PRO A 90 9.62 19.17 19.20
N LYS A 91 10.94 19.27 19.18
CA LYS A 91 11.65 20.54 19.38
C LYS A 91 11.64 21.45 18.13
N GLY A 92 11.12 20.97 17.01
CA GLY A 92 11.05 21.68 15.73
C GLY A 92 9.75 21.43 14.98
N GLY A 93 9.65 21.93 13.74
CA GLY A 93 8.45 21.82 12.90
C GLY A 93 8.18 20.42 12.33
N PHE A 94 8.90 19.41 12.78
CA PHE A 94 8.80 18.02 12.34
C PHE A 94 8.78 17.11 13.55
N ALA A 95 7.86 16.15 13.58
CA ALA A 95 7.81 15.12 14.61
C ALA A 95 8.54 13.87 14.13
N ASP A 96 9.64 13.56 14.82
CA ASP A 96 10.39 12.33 14.61
C ASP A 96 9.45 11.14 14.81
N ASN A 97 9.55 10.12 13.96
CA ASN A 97 8.58 9.04 13.95
C ASN A 97 9.16 7.73 13.42
N VAL A 98 8.43 6.66 13.69
CA VAL A 98 8.68 5.33 13.14
C VAL A 98 7.35 4.71 12.75
N ASN A 99 7.35 4.00 11.63
CA ASN A 99 6.22 3.19 11.22
C ASN A 99 6.71 1.86 10.65
N VAL A 100 5.85 0.85 10.75
CA VAL A 100 6.04 -0.44 10.11
C VAL A 100 5.02 -0.55 9.00
N THR A 101 5.48 -0.73 7.76
CA THR A 101 4.64 -1.14 6.64
C THR A 101 4.84 -2.61 6.34
N MET A 102 3.78 -3.22 5.83
CA MET A 102 3.81 -4.57 5.31
C MET A 102 3.14 -4.55 3.94
N ASP A 103 3.86 -5.05 2.94
CA ASP A 103 3.37 -5.22 1.58
C ASP A 103 3.61 -6.64 1.08
N GLY A 104 2.85 -7.06 0.08
CA GLY A 104 2.95 -8.40 -0.52
C GLY A 104 4.09 -8.54 -1.54
N THR A 105 5.11 -7.69 -1.52
CA THR A 105 6.23 -7.82 -2.46
C THR A 105 7.15 -8.95 -2.05
N THR A 106 7.59 -9.74 -3.04
CA THR A 106 8.53 -10.85 -2.88
C THR A 106 9.93 -10.50 -3.39
N THR A 107 10.17 -9.23 -3.69
CA THR A 107 11.46 -8.72 -4.18
C THR A 107 12.53 -8.79 -3.09
N THR A 108 13.78 -8.88 -3.51
CA THR A 108 14.92 -8.80 -2.57
C THR A 108 14.95 -7.43 -1.88
N ALA A 109 15.58 -7.34 -0.71
CA ALA A 109 15.71 -6.07 0.00
C ALA A 109 16.37 -4.98 -0.87
N LYS A 110 17.32 -5.39 -1.71
CA LYS A 110 18.01 -4.50 -2.65
C LYS A 110 17.10 -3.99 -3.76
N GLU A 111 16.31 -4.86 -4.38
CA GLU A 111 15.36 -4.46 -5.43
C GLU A 111 14.28 -3.54 -4.87
N THR A 112 13.76 -3.86 -3.68
CA THR A 112 12.82 -3.02 -2.95
C THR A 112 13.43 -1.64 -2.69
N ALA A 113 14.66 -1.58 -2.18
CA ALA A 113 15.36 -0.32 -1.94
C ALA A 113 15.59 0.50 -3.20
N ASP A 114 16.00 -0.13 -4.31
CA ASP A 114 16.25 0.56 -5.57
C ASP A 114 14.95 1.12 -6.17
N LEU A 115 13.84 0.41 -6.02
CA LEU A 115 12.53 0.87 -6.50
C LEU A 115 11.96 1.98 -5.61
N THR A 116 12.01 1.83 -4.28
CA THR A 116 11.65 2.90 -3.33
C THR A 116 12.45 4.17 -3.62
N ASN A 117 13.75 4.04 -3.86
CA ASN A 117 14.61 5.16 -4.23
C ASN A 117 14.17 5.83 -5.54
N SER A 118 13.89 5.04 -6.58
CA SER A 118 13.40 5.56 -7.86
C SER A 118 12.06 6.29 -7.72
N GLN A 119 11.16 5.82 -6.86
CA GLN A 119 9.87 6.47 -6.63
C GLN A 119 10.04 7.83 -5.97
N TYR A 120 10.84 7.90 -4.91
CA TYR A 120 11.09 9.15 -4.20
C TYR A 120 11.83 10.18 -5.07
N GLU A 121 12.86 9.76 -5.82
CA GLU A 121 13.57 10.65 -6.76
C GLU A 121 12.68 11.16 -7.89
N SER A 122 11.69 10.35 -8.33
CA SER A 122 10.74 10.75 -9.37
C SER A 122 9.64 11.71 -8.89
N GLY A 123 9.55 11.99 -7.59
CA GLY A 123 8.49 12.82 -7.01
C GLY A 123 7.12 12.13 -6.95
N ALA A 124 7.06 10.79 -7.04
CA ALA A 124 5.81 10.04 -6.99
C ALA A 124 5.04 10.20 -5.66
N VAL A 125 5.74 10.63 -4.61
CA VAL A 125 5.23 10.99 -3.28
C VAL A 125 4.61 12.41 -3.21
N GLY A 126 4.56 13.11 -4.35
CA GLY A 126 3.95 14.43 -4.48
C GLY A 126 4.61 15.50 -3.61
N ASP A 127 3.82 16.48 -3.16
CA ASP A 127 4.30 17.60 -2.36
C ASP A 127 4.73 17.23 -0.94
N THR A 128 4.61 15.96 -0.50
CA THR A 128 4.93 15.56 0.87
C THR A 128 6.43 15.44 1.14
N MET A 129 7.19 15.05 0.11
CA MET A 129 8.63 14.85 0.15
C MET A 129 9.26 15.52 -1.08
N LYS A 130 10.10 16.52 -0.82
CA LYS A 130 10.77 17.33 -1.84
C LYS A 130 12.26 17.07 -1.79
N ASP A 131 12.94 17.23 -2.93
CA ASP A 131 14.40 17.16 -3.03
C ASP A 131 15.00 15.86 -2.44
N TYR A 132 14.30 14.73 -2.60
CA TYR A 132 14.77 13.46 -2.08
C TYR A 132 16.11 13.07 -2.71
N LYS A 133 17.01 12.55 -1.88
CA LYS A 133 18.33 12.07 -2.26
C LYS A 133 18.69 10.80 -1.50
N LYS A 134 19.10 9.75 -2.22
CA LYS A 134 19.75 8.57 -1.64
C LYS A 134 21.04 8.96 -0.92
N ILE A 135 21.20 8.57 0.33
CA ILE A 135 22.48 8.63 1.06
C ILE A 135 23.22 7.32 0.91
N SER A 136 22.59 6.20 1.24
CA SER A 136 23.23 4.88 1.20
C SER A 136 22.22 3.75 1.08
N TYR A 137 22.70 2.59 0.65
CA TYR A 137 22.04 1.30 0.85
C TYR A 137 23.09 0.31 1.36
N THR A 138 22.77 -0.47 2.38
CA THR A 138 23.66 -1.48 2.96
C THR A 138 22.91 -2.79 3.12
N ASP A 139 23.45 -3.88 2.57
CA ASP A 139 22.93 -5.22 2.83
C ASP A 139 23.20 -5.62 4.29
N THR A 140 22.24 -6.30 4.90
CA THR A 140 22.34 -6.85 6.25
C THR A 140 22.12 -8.36 6.21
N PRO A 141 22.44 -9.11 7.28
CA PRO A 141 22.24 -10.57 7.31
C PRO A 141 20.79 -10.98 6.98
N ASN A 142 20.61 -12.24 6.55
CA ASN A 142 19.30 -12.82 6.25
C ASN A 142 18.53 -12.14 5.10
N ASN A 143 19.24 -11.72 4.04
CA ASN A 143 18.64 -11.09 2.86
C ASN A 143 17.81 -9.82 3.17
N THR A 144 18.19 -9.11 4.23
CA THR A 144 17.59 -7.84 4.63
C THR A 144 18.49 -6.67 4.18
N GLY A 145 17.99 -5.44 4.23
CA GLY A 145 18.78 -4.28 3.84
C GLY A 145 18.33 -2.99 4.48
N VAL A 146 19.24 -2.02 4.57
CA VAL A 146 18.97 -0.69 5.12
C VAL A 146 19.17 0.36 4.03
N LEU A 147 18.11 1.06 3.66
CA LEU A 147 18.12 2.24 2.79
C LEU A 147 18.12 3.51 3.65
N VAL A 148 19.00 4.46 3.34
CA VAL A 148 19.02 5.78 3.98
C VAL A 148 18.87 6.85 2.90
N GLY A 149 17.90 7.74 3.10
CA GLY A 149 17.64 8.88 2.24
C GLY A 149 17.48 10.18 3.03
N GLU A 150 17.72 11.30 2.37
CA GLU A 150 17.47 12.64 2.87
C GLU A 150 16.41 13.32 2.00
N TYR A 151 15.53 14.12 2.59
CA TYR A 151 14.55 14.91 1.86
C TYR A 151 14.13 16.16 2.64
N THR A 152 13.48 17.08 1.95
CA THR A 152 12.79 18.24 2.53
C THR A 152 11.31 17.89 2.71
N GLN A 153 10.81 17.90 3.94
CA GLN A 153 9.38 17.66 4.20
C GLN A 153 8.58 18.86 3.67
N GLY A 154 7.61 18.59 2.80
CA GLY A 154 7.05 19.66 1.96
C GLY A 154 6.04 20.60 2.62
N GLN A 155 5.50 20.27 3.80
CA GLN A 155 4.62 21.16 4.58
C GLN A 155 5.39 22.10 5.51
N SER A 156 6.46 21.59 6.13
CA SER A 156 7.25 22.26 7.17
C SER A 156 8.55 22.85 6.64
N GLY A 157 9.03 22.38 5.48
CA GLY A 157 10.35 22.74 4.93
C GLY A 157 11.53 22.15 5.71
N VAL A 158 11.28 21.30 6.71
CA VAL A 158 12.34 20.70 7.53
C VAL A 158 13.06 19.62 6.74
N GLN A 159 14.40 19.63 6.77
CA GLN A 159 15.19 18.50 6.26
C GLN A 159 15.05 17.31 7.20
N ALA A 160 14.76 16.14 6.64
CA ALA A 160 14.57 14.90 7.36
C ALA A 160 15.44 13.79 6.75
N ILE A 161 15.85 12.86 7.61
CA ILE A 161 16.56 11.63 7.26
C ILE A 161 15.60 10.47 7.46
N LEU A 162 15.36 9.72 6.39
CA LEU A 162 14.58 8.50 6.36
C LEU A 162 15.54 7.31 6.36
N THR A 163 15.43 6.45 7.37
CA THR A 163 16.13 5.17 7.46
C THR A 163 15.10 4.05 7.36
N GLN A 164 15.20 3.20 6.33
CA GLN A 164 14.27 2.10 6.08
C GLN A 164 15.00 0.78 6.22
N TYR A 165 14.59 -0.03 7.19
CA TYR A 165 15.01 -1.42 7.31
C TYR A 165 14.00 -2.33 6.62
N ILE A 166 14.46 -3.01 5.57
CA ILE A 166 13.66 -3.80 4.65
C ILE A 166 13.91 -5.27 4.94
N VAL A 167 12.83 -5.99 5.26
CA VAL A 167 12.85 -7.39 5.71
C VAL A 167 11.92 -8.21 4.81
N PRO A 168 12.46 -8.79 3.71
CA PRO A 168 11.74 -9.74 2.90
C PRO A 168 11.56 -11.08 3.65
N THR A 169 10.38 -11.66 3.54
CA THR A 169 10.01 -12.95 4.16
C THR A 169 9.73 -14.03 3.11
N GLY A 170 10.03 -13.75 1.85
CA GLY A 170 9.69 -14.60 0.70
C GLY A 170 8.24 -14.51 0.24
N SER A 171 7.30 -14.17 1.12
CA SER A 171 5.88 -13.94 0.77
C SER A 171 5.43 -12.49 0.92
N GLN A 172 6.10 -11.75 1.80
CA GLN A 172 5.78 -10.36 2.15
C GLN A 172 7.08 -9.61 2.43
N THR A 173 7.05 -8.29 2.33
CA THR A 173 8.14 -7.42 2.77
C THR A 173 7.65 -6.52 3.90
N TYR A 174 8.33 -6.62 5.05
CA TYR A 174 8.15 -5.68 6.15
C TYR A 174 9.17 -4.56 6.00
N SER A 175 8.75 -3.31 6.19
CA SER A 175 9.64 -2.17 6.21
C SER A 175 9.45 -1.34 7.46
N LEU A 176 10.50 -1.23 8.27
CA LEU A 176 10.55 -0.33 9.41
C LEU A 176 11.13 1.00 8.92
N SER A 177 10.27 1.99 8.74
CA SER A 177 10.62 3.34 8.27
C SER A 177 10.78 4.26 9.47
N ILE A 178 12.00 4.68 9.77
CA ILE A 178 12.37 5.55 10.88
C ILE A 178 12.77 6.91 10.31
N THR A 179 12.07 7.95 10.73
CA THR A 179 12.27 9.31 10.21
C THR A 179 12.62 10.26 11.32
N TYR A 180 13.75 10.92 11.19
CA TYR A 180 14.19 11.97 12.09
C TYR A 180 14.36 13.28 11.31
N SER A 181 14.07 14.41 11.93
CA SER A 181 14.63 15.68 11.45
C SER A 181 16.15 15.54 11.37
N LYS A 182 16.79 16.21 10.41
CA LYS A 182 18.25 16.10 10.21
C LYS A 182 19.03 16.50 11.46
N ASP A 183 18.53 17.49 12.21
CA ASP A 183 19.10 17.89 13.49
C ASP A 183 18.95 16.79 14.54
N SER A 184 17.76 16.19 14.71
CA SER A 184 17.59 15.06 15.63
C SER A 184 18.44 13.85 15.25
N TYR A 185 18.54 13.54 13.95
CA TYR A 185 19.34 12.43 13.43
C TYR A 185 20.82 12.58 13.80
N ASN A 186 21.38 13.78 13.63
CA ASN A 186 22.76 14.08 13.96
C ASN A 186 23.02 14.18 15.48
N ASN A 187 21.98 14.36 16.28
CA ASN A 187 22.04 14.50 17.74
C ASN A 187 21.56 13.24 18.47
N GLY A 188 21.96 12.05 18.00
CA GLY A 188 21.66 10.77 18.64
C GLY A 188 20.55 9.95 17.95
N GLY A 189 19.80 10.55 17.03
CA GLY A 189 18.75 9.87 16.28
C GLY A 189 19.28 8.74 15.39
N LYS A 190 20.51 8.85 14.87
CA LYS A 190 21.17 7.77 14.11
C LYS A 190 21.39 6.52 14.95
N GLU A 191 21.98 6.67 16.14
CA GLU A 191 22.20 5.55 17.07
C GLU A 191 20.86 4.98 17.54
N MET A 192 19.84 5.83 17.70
CA MET A 192 18.51 5.39 18.07
C MET A 192 17.84 4.58 16.96
N ALA A 193 17.92 5.04 15.71
CA ALA A 193 17.41 4.31 14.56
C ALA A 193 18.04 2.91 14.46
N GLN A 194 19.36 2.80 14.66
CA GLN A 194 20.04 1.50 14.70
C GLN A 194 19.50 0.60 15.82
N LYS A 195 19.27 1.12 17.03
CA LYS A 195 18.66 0.34 18.12
C LYS A 195 17.27 -0.17 17.77
N MET A 196 16.46 0.62 17.08
CA MET A 196 15.13 0.18 16.62
C MET A 196 15.27 -0.96 15.61
N ILE A 197 16.19 -0.85 14.64
CA ILE A 197 16.49 -1.89 13.65
C ILE A 197 16.96 -3.17 14.34
N ASP A 198 17.95 -3.09 15.24
CA ASP A 198 18.50 -4.24 15.96
C ASP A 198 17.45 -4.96 16.84
N SER A 199 16.42 -4.23 17.26
CA SER A 199 15.32 -4.76 18.05
C SER A 199 14.17 -5.34 17.23
N PHE A 200 14.15 -5.11 15.91
CA PHE A 200 13.07 -5.56 15.04
C PHE A 200 13.15 -7.08 14.88
N LYS A 201 12.02 -7.74 15.15
CA LYS A 201 11.88 -9.19 15.04
C LYS A 201 10.55 -9.52 14.41
N LEU A 202 10.57 -10.48 13.50
CA LEU A 202 9.37 -11.13 13.00
C LEU A 202 9.00 -12.31 13.91
N SER A 203 7.72 -12.47 14.18
CA SER A 203 7.19 -13.65 14.86
C SER A 203 7.34 -14.89 13.97
N GLY A 204 7.37 -16.09 14.54
CA GLY A 204 7.57 -17.34 13.79
C GLY A 204 6.56 -17.61 12.67
N THR A 205 5.39 -16.97 12.69
CA THR A 205 4.38 -16.98 11.61
C THR A 205 4.77 -16.10 10.41
N ALA A 206 5.70 -15.16 10.57
CA ALA A 206 6.14 -14.18 9.57
C ALA A 206 7.59 -14.39 9.09
N ALA A 207 8.37 -15.29 9.70
CA ALA A 207 9.82 -15.38 9.53
C ALA A 207 10.34 -16.45 8.54
N ALA A 208 9.55 -16.93 7.57
CA ALA A 208 9.92 -18.13 6.79
C ALA A 208 10.78 -17.85 5.52
N THR A 209 12.10 -18.09 5.60
CA THR A 209 13.01 -18.44 4.48
C THR A 209 14.20 -19.21 5.08
N GLU A 210 14.64 -20.41 4.62
CA GLU A 210 15.22 -20.83 3.31
C GLU A 210 15.20 -22.40 3.11
N PRO A 211 15.64 -22.96 1.94
CA PRO A 211 15.25 -24.29 1.42
C PRO A 211 16.32 -25.42 1.39
N GLU A 212 15.87 -26.69 1.43
CA GLU A 212 16.41 -27.95 0.81
C GLU A 212 15.66 -29.15 1.46
N LYS A 213 15.26 -30.29 0.86
CA LYS A 213 15.53 -31.03 -0.39
C LYS A 213 14.29 -31.93 -0.68
N ALA A 214 14.15 -32.37 -1.93
CA ALA A 214 13.08 -33.23 -2.44
C ALA A 214 13.00 -34.65 -1.80
N SER A 215 11.77 -35.15 -1.61
CA SER A 215 11.41 -36.57 -1.86
C SER A 215 9.89 -36.80 -1.81
N THR A 216 9.45 -37.68 -2.69
CA THR A 216 8.10 -38.18 -3.03
C THR A 216 7.37 -38.94 -1.92
N ASP A 217 6.06 -38.71 -1.72
CA ASP A 217 4.97 -39.67 -1.98
C ASP A 217 3.59 -39.08 -1.62
N GLY A 218 2.54 -39.51 -2.32
CA GLY A 218 1.19 -38.92 -2.24
C GLY A 218 0.27 -39.47 -1.15
N ALA A 219 -0.65 -38.63 -0.65
CA ALA A 219 -2.11 -38.85 -0.61
C ALA A 219 -2.85 -37.81 0.28
N ALA A 220 -3.78 -37.09 -0.36
CA ALA A 220 -5.05 -36.51 0.12
C ALA A 220 -5.13 -35.55 1.34
N VAL A 221 -5.24 -34.26 0.97
CA VAL A 221 -6.21 -33.21 1.39
C VAL A 221 -6.41 -32.91 2.89
N THR A 222 -5.90 -31.73 3.29
CA THR A 222 -6.66 -30.65 3.93
C THR A 222 -6.03 -29.31 3.55
N ALA A 223 -6.86 -28.33 3.17
CA ALA A 223 -6.46 -27.01 2.68
C ALA A 223 -5.45 -26.29 3.57
N ASN A 224 -4.44 -25.69 2.96
CA ASN A 224 -3.40 -24.86 3.58
C ASN A 224 -3.27 -23.56 2.76
N PRO A 225 -3.44 -22.36 3.33
CA PRO A 225 -3.24 -21.10 2.62
C PRO A 225 -1.76 -20.70 2.68
N GLY A 226 -1.19 -20.21 1.58
CA GLY A 226 0.11 -19.53 1.60
C GLY A 226 1.16 -20.10 0.65
N THR A 227 0.86 -20.10 -0.65
CA THR A 227 1.89 -19.96 -1.69
C THR A 227 1.91 -18.48 -2.08
N GLY A 228 3.10 -17.88 -2.19
CA GLY A 228 3.32 -16.46 -2.55
C GLY A 228 2.96 -16.15 -4.01
N GLU A 229 1.73 -16.43 -4.38
CA GLU A 229 1.14 -16.22 -5.69
C GLU A 229 0.46 -14.83 -5.68
N VAL A 230 0.78 -13.98 -6.65
CA VAL A 230 0.14 -12.66 -6.79
C VAL A 230 -1.36 -12.88 -6.94
N THR A 231 -2.15 -12.41 -5.97
CA THR A 231 -3.59 -12.64 -6.01
C THR A 231 -4.24 -11.70 -7.03
N PHE A 232 -5.37 -12.10 -7.59
CA PHE A 232 -6.13 -11.23 -8.48
C PHE A 232 -6.52 -9.91 -7.81
N ALA A 233 -6.76 -9.91 -6.49
CA ALA A 233 -7.03 -8.71 -5.72
C ALA A 233 -5.85 -7.71 -5.79
N ASP A 234 -4.62 -8.21 -5.63
CA ASP A 234 -3.40 -7.39 -5.66
C ASP A 234 -3.13 -6.82 -7.06
N VAL A 235 -3.47 -7.60 -8.11
CA VAL A 235 -3.42 -7.12 -9.50
C VAL A 235 -4.41 -5.97 -9.71
N MET A 236 -5.65 -6.16 -9.28
CA MET A 236 -6.71 -5.16 -9.48
C MET A 236 -6.46 -3.87 -8.71
N VAL A 237 -5.88 -3.92 -7.50
CA VAL A 237 -5.45 -2.71 -6.77
C VAL A 237 -4.50 -1.84 -7.60
N LYS A 238 -3.62 -2.45 -8.40
CA LYS A 238 -2.67 -1.73 -9.27
C LYS A 238 -3.30 -1.27 -10.57
N LEU A 239 -4.18 -2.10 -11.15
CA LEU A 239 -4.79 -1.82 -12.43
C LEU A 239 -5.87 -0.75 -12.34
N VAL A 240 -6.71 -0.76 -11.31
CA VAL A 240 -7.89 0.11 -11.22
C VAL A 240 -7.52 1.59 -11.41
N PRO A 241 -6.57 2.18 -10.66
CA PRO A 241 -6.21 3.58 -10.86
C PRO A 241 -5.65 3.87 -12.27
N THR A 242 -4.97 2.91 -12.89
CA THR A 242 -4.43 3.07 -14.25
C THR A 242 -5.56 3.08 -15.28
N ILE A 243 -6.51 2.16 -15.17
CA ILE A 243 -7.66 2.02 -16.08
C ILE A 243 -8.59 3.22 -15.98
N THR A 244 -8.80 3.71 -14.76
CA THR A 244 -9.76 4.78 -14.50
C THR A 244 -9.10 6.16 -14.50
N GLU A 245 -7.85 6.30 -14.92
CA GLU A 245 -7.09 7.57 -14.86
C GLU A 245 -7.09 8.23 -13.47
N ASN A 246 -7.11 7.42 -12.41
CA ASN A 246 -7.25 7.77 -10.98
C ASN A 246 -8.64 8.27 -10.53
N ASP A 247 -9.67 8.17 -11.38
CA ASP A 247 -11.07 8.49 -10.98
C ASP A 247 -11.71 7.39 -10.12
N GLY A 248 -11.14 6.19 -10.13
CA GLY A 248 -11.63 5.01 -9.43
C GLY A 248 -10.55 4.33 -8.60
N GLU A 249 -10.98 3.63 -7.55
CA GLU A 249 -10.13 2.83 -6.70
C GLU A 249 -10.81 1.51 -6.35
N MET A 250 -10.01 0.48 -6.07
CA MET A 250 -10.53 -0.76 -5.47
C MET A 250 -10.74 -0.53 -3.97
N THR A 251 -11.99 -0.65 -3.52
CA THR A 251 -12.29 -0.51 -2.09
C THR A 251 -11.85 -1.74 -1.29
N GLU A 252 -11.63 -1.56 0.02
CA GLU A 252 -11.33 -2.66 0.93
C GLU A 252 -12.40 -3.77 0.92
N LYS A 253 -13.67 -3.41 0.71
CA LYS A 253 -14.77 -4.38 0.61
C LYS A 253 -14.57 -5.35 -0.56
N THR A 254 -14.27 -4.79 -1.74
CA THR A 254 -14.04 -5.58 -2.95
C THR A 254 -12.76 -6.40 -2.81
N TYR A 255 -11.69 -5.79 -2.30
CA TYR A 255 -10.41 -6.47 -2.04
C TYR A 255 -10.59 -7.67 -1.11
N ASN A 256 -11.18 -7.45 0.08
CA ASN A 256 -11.37 -8.50 1.08
C ASN A 256 -12.27 -9.63 0.57
N TYR A 257 -13.28 -9.33 -0.26
CA TYR A 257 -14.10 -10.36 -0.87
C TYR A 257 -13.29 -11.25 -1.81
N ILE A 258 -12.47 -10.67 -2.69
CA ILE A 258 -11.64 -11.42 -3.65
C ILE A 258 -10.61 -12.28 -2.89
N VAL A 259 -9.94 -11.72 -1.87
CA VAL A 259 -8.98 -12.46 -1.04
C VAL A 259 -9.65 -13.62 -0.30
N ALA A 260 -10.85 -13.41 0.25
CA ALA A 260 -11.59 -14.46 0.95
C ALA A 260 -12.13 -15.57 0.03
N HIS A 261 -12.19 -15.33 -1.28
CA HIS A 261 -12.67 -16.26 -2.31
C HIS A 261 -11.64 -16.41 -3.44
N SER A 262 -10.35 -16.48 -3.10
CA SER A 262 -9.26 -16.45 -4.10
C SER A 262 -9.33 -17.61 -5.12
N ASP A 263 -9.95 -18.73 -4.76
CA ASP A 263 -10.24 -19.87 -5.63
C ASP A 263 -11.28 -19.57 -6.72
N LEU A 264 -12.03 -18.48 -6.57
CA LEU A 264 -13.04 -18.01 -7.52
C LEU A 264 -12.54 -16.87 -8.41
N PHE A 265 -11.32 -16.37 -8.22
CA PHE A 265 -10.82 -15.20 -8.93
C PHE A 265 -9.41 -15.44 -9.48
N PRO A 266 -9.30 -16.08 -10.67
CA PRO A 266 -10.39 -16.56 -11.53
C PRO A 266 -10.92 -17.95 -11.12
N ALA A 267 -12.18 -18.22 -11.43
CA ALA A 267 -12.79 -19.54 -11.31
C ALA A 267 -12.43 -20.38 -12.54
N LEU A 268 -11.46 -21.28 -12.39
CA LEU A 268 -10.89 -22.06 -13.51
C LEU A 268 -11.58 -23.40 -13.78
N THR A 269 -12.03 -24.07 -12.73
CA THR A 269 -12.63 -25.42 -12.81
C THR A 269 -14.15 -25.33 -13.03
N PRO A 270 -14.80 -26.37 -13.61
CA PRO A 270 -16.25 -26.41 -13.69
C PRO A 270 -16.95 -26.19 -12.33
N GLU A 271 -16.39 -26.75 -11.26
CA GLU A 271 -16.90 -26.64 -9.89
C GLU A 271 -16.76 -25.22 -9.34
N SER A 272 -15.60 -24.57 -9.51
CA SER A 272 -15.41 -23.19 -9.06
C SER A 272 -16.25 -22.21 -9.88
N LYS A 273 -16.40 -22.43 -11.20
CA LYS A 273 -17.30 -21.63 -12.05
C LYS A 273 -18.76 -21.74 -11.59
N LYS A 274 -19.23 -22.95 -11.31
CA LYS A 274 -20.58 -23.17 -10.76
C LYS A 274 -20.75 -22.48 -9.40
N THR A 275 -19.73 -22.52 -8.55
CA THR A 275 -19.73 -21.85 -7.25
C THR A 275 -19.84 -20.34 -7.41
N ALA A 276 -19.01 -19.74 -8.27
CA ALA A 276 -19.05 -18.30 -8.57
C ALA A 276 -20.43 -17.85 -9.08
N MET A 277 -21.05 -18.60 -9.99
CA MET A 277 -22.40 -18.31 -10.49
C MET A 277 -23.47 -18.42 -9.39
N SER A 278 -23.31 -19.35 -8.45
CA SER A 278 -24.28 -19.55 -7.36
C SER A 278 -24.27 -18.43 -6.32
N LEU A 279 -23.18 -17.65 -6.23
CA LEU A 279 -23.05 -16.52 -5.32
C LEU A 279 -23.68 -15.23 -5.86
N VAL A 280 -24.11 -15.23 -7.14
CA VAL A 280 -24.70 -14.06 -7.80
C VAL A 280 -25.99 -13.64 -7.11
N ASP A 281 -26.09 -12.36 -6.75
CA ASP A 281 -27.36 -11.77 -6.36
C ASP A 281 -28.14 -11.31 -7.60
N ALA A 282 -29.12 -12.11 -8.00
CA ALA A 282 -29.95 -11.87 -9.18
C ALA A 282 -30.81 -10.59 -9.09
N ASN A 283 -30.94 -9.97 -7.92
CA ASN A 283 -31.66 -8.70 -7.78
C ASN A 283 -30.81 -7.49 -8.18
N ILE A 284 -29.48 -7.67 -8.31
CA ILE A 284 -28.57 -6.61 -8.71
C ILE A 284 -28.48 -6.60 -10.24
N THR A 285 -28.80 -5.45 -10.82
CA THR A 285 -28.75 -5.22 -12.26
C THR A 285 -27.70 -4.16 -12.55
N THR A 286 -27.20 -4.08 -13.77
CA THR A 286 -26.34 -2.96 -14.21
C THR A 286 -26.96 -1.60 -13.93
N ARG A 287 -28.29 -1.46 -14.02
CA ARG A 287 -29.00 -0.22 -13.64
C ARG A 287 -28.85 0.13 -12.16
N HIS A 288 -28.81 -0.86 -11.27
CA HIS A 288 -28.51 -0.65 -9.84
C HIS A 288 -27.08 -0.17 -9.66
N LEU A 289 -26.12 -0.84 -10.32
CA LEU A 289 -24.69 -0.54 -10.23
C LEU A 289 -24.38 0.89 -10.70
N PHE A 290 -24.90 1.30 -11.85
CA PHE A 290 -24.72 2.65 -12.39
C PHE A 290 -25.47 3.74 -11.61
N LYS A 291 -26.51 3.38 -10.85
CA LYS A 291 -27.21 4.34 -9.97
C LYS A 291 -26.39 4.61 -8.72
N ASN A 292 -25.88 3.56 -8.08
CA ASN A 292 -25.00 3.64 -6.92
C ASN A 292 -24.33 2.27 -6.71
N VAL A 293 -23.03 2.19 -6.98
CA VAL A 293 -22.28 0.93 -6.90
C VAL A 293 -21.94 0.53 -5.46
N THR A 294 -21.83 1.50 -4.54
CA THR A 294 -21.30 1.31 -3.18
C THR A 294 -21.93 0.18 -2.36
N PRO A 295 -23.26 -0.07 -2.41
CA PRO A 295 -23.89 -1.15 -1.66
C PRO A 295 -23.54 -2.55 -2.17
N TYR A 296 -22.95 -2.66 -3.36
CA TYR A 296 -22.79 -3.91 -4.10
C TYR A 296 -21.32 -4.32 -4.29
N LEU A 297 -20.37 -3.56 -3.75
CA LEU A 297 -18.92 -3.76 -3.92
C LEU A 297 -18.39 -5.10 -3.35
N ASP A 298 -19.19 -5.77 -2.51
CA ASP A 298 -18.94 -7.09 -1.92
C ASP A 298 -19.98 -8.13 -2.37
N LYS A 299 -20.67 -7.90 -3.50
CA LYS A 299 -21.71 -8.77 -4.05
C LYS A 299 -21.31 -9.26 -5.42
N MET A 300 -21.35 -10.59 -5.61
CA MET A 300 -21.24 -11.18 -6.94
C MET A 300 -22.43 -10.75 -7.78
N VAL A 301 -22.14 -10.25 -8.97
CA VAL A 301 -23.13 -9.81 -9.96
C VAL A 301 -22.88 -10.53 -11.28
N GLN A 302 -23.91 -10.56 -12.11
CA GLN A 302 -23.81 -10.98 -13.50
C GLN A 302 -24.07 -9.81 -14.44
N VAL A 303 -23.32 -9.74 -15.53
CA VAL A 303 -23.53 -8.78 -16.62
C VAL A 303 -23.50 -9.55 -17.93
N THR A 304 -24.59 -9.46 -18.69
CA THR A 304 -24.69 -10.02 -20.04
C THR A 304 -24.70 -8.89 -21.06
N GLY A 305 -23.90 -9.03 -22.11
CA GLY A 305 -23.80 -8.04 -23.18
C GLY A 305 -22.96 -8.51 -24.35
N SER A 306 -22.92 -7.70 -25.40
CA SER A 306 -22.11 -7.95 -26.59
C SER A 306 -20.71 -7.39 -26.39
N VAL A 307 -19.68 -8.17 -26.71
CA VAL A 307 -18.27 -7.77 -26.65
C VAL A 307 -17.99 -6.73 -27.73
N VAL A 308 -17.54 -5.55 -27.32
CA VAL A 308 -17.10 -4.48 -28.24
C VAL A 308 -15.59 -4.42 -28.38
N GLU A 309 -14.86 -4.91 -27.38
CA GLU A 309 -13.42 -5.07 -27.43
C GLU A 309 -13.02 -6.19 -26.48
N VAL A 310 -12.09 -7.04 -26.91
CA VAL A 310 -11.44 -8.03 -26.07
C VAL A 310 -9.98 -8.13 -26.48
N TYR A 311 -9.08 -8.07 -25.50
CA TYR A 311 -7.67 -8.35 -25.72
C TYR A 311 -7.09 -9.09 -24.54
N GLU A 312 -6.05 -9.86 -24.83
CA GLU A 312 -5.30 -10.65 -23.85
C GLU A 312 -3.85 -10.20 -23.88
N GLU A 313 -3.26 -10.06 -22.70
CA GLU A 313 -1.84 -9.79 -22.52
C GLU A 313 -1.22 -10.92 -21.70
N GLU A 314 -0.14 -11.51 -22.22
CA GLU A 314 0.70 -12.44 -21.46
C GLU A 314 1.60 -11.64 -20.52
N THR A 315 1.46 -11.88 -19.23
CA THR A 315 2.24 -11.21 -18.18
C THR A 315 3.06 -12.22 -17.38
N GLU A 316 3.98 -11.74 -16.53
CA GLU A 316 4.76 -12.59 -15.63
C GLU A 316 3.91 -13.38 -14.63
N ILE A 317 2.65 -12.97 -14.41
CA ILE A 317 1.70 -13.60 -13.48
C ILE A 317 0.60 -14.40 -14.20
N GLY A 318 0.74 -14.60 -15.51
CA GLY A 318 -0.22 -15.31 -16.38
C GLY A 318 -0.94 -14.38 -17.36
N THR A 319 -1.87 -14.96 -18.11
CA THR A 319 -2.70 -14.23 -19.07
C THR A 319 -3.68 -13.33 -18.34
N LEU A 320 -3.75 -12.07 -18.75
CA LEU A 320 -4.72 -11.11 -18.27
C LEU A 320 -5.57 -10.63 -19.45
N ALA A 321 -6.89 -10.78 -19.33
CA ALA A 321 -7.84 -10.38 -20.35
C ALA A 321 -8.63 -9.15 -19.91
N ALA A 322 -8.74 -8.18 -20.82
CA ALA A 322 -9.67 -7.06 -20.72
C ALA A 322 -10.86 -7.32 -21.65
N ILE A 323 -12.06 -7.22 -21.10
CA ILE A 323 -13.32 -7.54 -21.79
C ILE A 323 -14.24 -6.34 -21.67
N HIS A 324 -14.44 -5.63 -22.77
CA HIS A 324 -15.40 -4.54 -22.82
C HIS A 324 -16.70 -5.04 -23.44
N VAL A 325 -17.80 -4.96 -22.68
CA VAL A 325 -19.14 -5.28 -23.18
C VAL A 325 -20.06 -4.07 -23.14
N LEU A 326 -21.00 -4.04 -24.09
CA LEU A 326 -22.21 -3.24 -23.98
C LEU A 326 -23.35 -4.14 -23.52
N ASP A 327 -23.90 -3.85 -22.34
CA ASP A 327 -25.06 -4.58 -21.83
C ASP A 327 -26.34 -4.26 -22.64
N ASN A 328 -27.41 -5.00 -22.37
CA ASN A 328 -28.72 -4.79 -23.01
C ASN A 328 -29.36 -3.41 -22.76
N ASN A 329 -28.83 -2.62 -21.81
CA ASN A 329 -29.27 -1.25 -21.53
C ASN A 329 -28.33 -0.20 -22.15
N GLY A 330 -27.38 -0.61 -23.00
CA GLY A 330 -26.37 0.25 -23.60
C GLY A 330 -25.36 0.79 -22.59
N LYS A 331 -25.13 0.08 -21.47
CA LYS A 331 -24.13 0.42 -20.46
C LYS A 331 -22.81 -0.26 -20.77
N SER A 332 -21.75 0.55 -20.70
CA SER A 332 -20.37 0.15 -20.88
C SER A 332 -19.87 -0.57 -19.64
N VAL A 333 -19.47 -1.84 -19.76
CA VAL A 333 -18.90 -2.60 -18.64
C VAL A 333 -17.55 -3.15 -19.07
N LEU A 334 -16.50 -2.76 -18.36
CA LEU A 334 -15.14 -3.23 -18.56
C LEU A 334 -14.81 -4.25 -17.48
N GLY A 335 -14.63 -5.51 -17.88
CA GLY A 335 -14.21 -6.60 -17.03
C GLY A 335 -12.74 -6.91 -17.18
N TRP A 336 -12.06 -7.15 -16.07
CA TRP A 336 -10.71 -7.74 -16.08
C TRP A 336 -10.78 -9.15 -15.54
N TYR A 337 -10.14 -10.09 -16.23
CA TYR A 337 -10.17 -11.52 -15.94
C TYR A 337 -8.73 -12.07 -16.00
N MET A 338 -8.26 -12.69 -14.92
CA MET A 338 -6.88 -13.17 -14.80
C MET A 338 -6.70 -14.58 -15.39
N ASN A 339 -7.17 -14.77 -16.62
CA ASN A 339 -6.91 -15.93 -17.45
C ASN A 339 -7.33 -15.61 -18.90
N SER A 340 -7.01 -16.50 -19.85
CA SER A 340 -7.52 -16.42 -21.21
C SER A 340 -9.06 -16.61 -21.25
N THR A 341 -9.69 -15.81 -22.10
CA THR A 341 -11.11 -15.88 -22.48
C THR A 341 -11.39 -16.95 -23.54
N GLY A 342 -10.36 -17.54 -24.13
CA GLY A 342 -10.48 -18.61 -25.11
C GLY A 342 -10.94 -18.09 -26.48
N ASP A 343 -12.09 -18.56 -26.95
CA ASP A 343 -12.64 -18.25 -28.27
C ASP A 343 -13.67 -17.10 -28.27
N ILE A 344 -13.67 -16.29 -27.20
CA ILE A 344 -14.47 -15.06 -27.12
C ILE A 344 -13.79 -14.01 -28.01
N LEU A 345 -14.55 -13.47 -28.95
CA LEU A 345 -14.11 -12.46 -29.91
C LEU A 345 -15.04 -11.24 -29.87
N GLU A 346 -14.59 -10.13 -30.47
CA GLU A 346 -15.43 -8.98 -30.73
C GLU A 346 -16.72 -9.38 -31.47
N GLY A 347 -17.86 -8.88 -31.01
CA GLY A 347 -19.19 -9.19 -31.53
C GLY A 347 -19.87 -10.40 -30.90
N ASP A 348 -19.17 -11.20 -30.09
CA ASP A 348 -19.79 -12.30 -29.35
C ASP A 348 -20.64 -11.77 -28.18
N ASP A 349 -21.75 -12.44 -27.89
CA ASP A 349 -22.49 -12.22 -26.65
C ASP A 349 -21.87 -13.04 -25.52
N VAL A 350 -21.62 -12.40 -24.38
CA VAL A 350 -21.02 -13.04 -23.20
C VAL A 350 -21.77 -12.70 -21.93
N THR A 351 -21.64 -13.55 -20.92
CA THR A 351 -22.02 -13.25 -19.54
C THR A 351 -20.77 -13.28 -18.66
N MET A 352 -20.48 -12.14 -18.03
CA MET A 352 -19.44 -11.99 -17.02
C MET A 352 -20.05 -12.13 -15.62
N TYR A 353 -19.34 -12.85 -14.75
CA TYR A 353 -19.65 -13.00 -13.34
C TYR A 353 -18.49 -12.46 -12.52
N GLY A 354 -18.75 -11.59 -11.55
CA GLY A 354 -17.68 -10.97 -10.77
C GLY A 354 -18.18 -9.93 -9.79
N LEU A 355 -17.25 -9.14 -9.24
CA LEU A 355 -17.57 -8.02 -8.37
C LEU A 355 -17.55 -6.71 -9.16
N PRO A 356 -18.50 -5.79 -8.89
CA PRO A 356 -18.32 -4.41 -9.30
C PRO A 356 -17.18 -3.78 -8.49
N THR A 357 -16.30 -3.06 -9.17
CA THR A 357 -15.08 -2.51 -8.57
C THR A 357 -15.15 -0.99 -8.48
N SER A 358 -15.45 -0.32 -9.59
CA SER A 358 -15.58 1.15 -9.62
C SER A 358 -16.49 1.61 -10.76
N ILE A 359 -17.08 2.80 -10.62
CA ILE A 359 -17.68 3.54 -11.73
C ILE A 359 -16.69 4.62 -12.15
N PHE A 360 -16.43 4.74 -13.44
CA PHE A 360 -15.51 5.73 -13.99
C PHE A 360 -16.02 6.24 -15.34
N SER A 361 -15.33 7.25 -15.86
CA SER A 361 -15.63 7.85 -17.15
C SER A 361 -14.38 7.90 -18.01
N PHE A 362 -14.54 7.74 -19.32
CA PHE A 362 -13.43 7.88 -20.28
C PHE A 362 -13.88 8.60 -21.56
N ASP A 363 -12.94 9.27 -22.22
CA ASP A 363 -13.16 9.90 -23.52
C ASP A 363 -13.14 8.84 -24.63
N ASN A 364 -14.10 8.90 -25.55
CA ASN A 364 -14.20 7.99 -26.69
C ASN A 364 -14.03 8.70 -28.05
N GLY A 365 -13.46 9.90 -28.07
CA GLY A 365 -13.24 10.71 -29.28
C GLY A 365 -14.49 11.41 -29.81
N GLY A 366 -15.67 11.14 -29.25
CA GLY A 366 -16.95 11.78 -29.58
C GLY A 366 -17.72 12.29 -28.37
N GLY A 367 -17.18 12.13 -27.16
CA GLY A 367 -17.78 12.50 -25.90
C GLY A 367 -17.24 11.66 -24.74
N THR A 368 -17.96 11.69 -23.62
CA THR A 368 -17.59 10.94 -22.42
C THR A 368 -18.50 9.73 -22.26
N THR A 369 -17.93 8.56 -22.04
CA THR A 369 -18.65 7.33 -21.72
C THR A 369 -18.52 7.02 -20.24
N ASN A 370 -19.65 6.76 -19.57
CA ASN A 370 -19.63 6.22 -18.21
C ASN A 370 -19.57 4.70 -18.26
N ALA A 371 -18.68 4.12 -17.47
CA ALA A 371 -18.43 2.70 -17.45
C ALA A 371 -18.37 2.13 -16.02
N LEU A 372 -18.70 0.85 -15.92
CA LEU A 372 -18.49 0.04 -14.73
C LEU A 372 -17.23 -0.80 -14.94
N LEU A 373 -16.28 -0.69 -14.01
CA LEU A 373 -15.16 -1.61 -13.91
C LEU A 373 -15.56 -2.82 -13.06
N MET A 374 -15.27 -4.02 -13.54
CA MET A 374 -15.54 -5.28 -12.84
C MET A 374 -14.28 -6.14 -12.70
N SER A 375 -14.10 -6.69 -11.50
CA SER A 375 -13.18 -7.79 -11.21
C SER A 375 -13.88 -9.11 -11.54
N VAL A 376 -13.53 -9.73 -12.67
CA VAL A 376 -14.25 -10.89 -13.24
C VAL A 376 -13.72 -12.20 -12.62
N SER A 377 -14.65 -12.99 -12.10
CA SER A 377 -14.43 -14.34 -11.59
C SER A 377 -14.44 -15.37 -12.74
N THR A 378 -15.43 -15.28 -13.63
CA THR A 378 -15.53 -16.12 -14.83
C THR A 378 -16.34 -15.41 -15.90
N VAL A 379 -16.06 -15.75 -17.16
CA VAL A 379 -16.82 -15.30 -18.33
C VAL A 379 -17.27 -16.51 -19.15
N GLN A 380 -18.43 -16.41 -19.79
CA GLN A 380 -18.96 -17.44 -20.68
C GLN A 380 -19.58 -16.81 -21.92
N LYS A 381 -19.29 -17.39 -23.09
CA LYS A 381 -20.02 -17.09 -24.33
C LYS A 381 -21.48 -17.55 -24.21
N VAL A 382 -22.40 -16.70 -24.60
CA VAL A 382 -23.82 -17.02 -24.73
C VAL A 382 -23.98 -17.78 -26.05
N GLN A 383 -24.58 -18.97 -25.99
CA GLN A 383 -24.83 -19.82 -27.16
C GLN A 383 -26.05 -19.35 -27.96
#